data_AF-A0A3D3LL90-F1
#
_entry.id   AF-A0A3D3LL90-F1
#
_cell.length_a   1.000
_cell.length_b   1.000
_cell.length_c   1.000
_cell.angle_alpha   90.00
_cell.angle_beta   90.00
_cell.angle_gamma   90.00
#
_symmetry.space_group_name_H-M   'P 1'
#
loop_
_entity.id
_entity.type
_entity.pdbx_description
1 polymer ?
#
loop_
_entity_poly.entity_id
_entity_poly.type
_entity_poly.pdbx_seq_one_letter_code
_entity_poly.pdbx_strand_id
1 'polypeptide(L)' 'FKYSKGLMAFAAENPIWTESLLDAYLLNPRSVIKGGRMAFAGLRKEKDRHNVIAYLKEASAE' A
#
# COMPACT_ATOMS: atom_id res chain seq x y z
N PHE A 1 -11.16 -9.00 10.83
CA PHE A 1 -11.42 -7.69 10.20
C PHE A 1 -11.96 -7.91 8.80
N LYS A 2 -13.01 -7.19 8.36
CA LYS A 2 -13.46 -7.26 6.96
C LYS A 2 -12.63 -6.30 6.13
N TYR A 3 -12.08 -6.71 4.99
CA TYR A 3 -11.41 -5.84 4.01
C TYR A 3 -12.41 -5.29 2.97
N SER A 4 -12.02 -4.23 2.24
CA SER A 4 -12.88 -3.67 1.18
C SER A 4 -12.94 -4.61 -0.02
N LYS A 5 -14.06 -4.60 -0.78
CA LYS A 5 -14.17 -5.40 -2.01
C LYS A 5 -13.06 -5.08 -3.01
N GLY A 6 -12.70 -3.79 -3.14
CA GLY A 6 -11.59 -3.35 -4.00
C GLY A 6 -10.25 -3.93 -3.59
N LEU A 7 -9.93 -3.92 -2.29
CA LEU A 7 -8.68 -4.51 -1.77
C LEU A 7 -8.65 -6.03 -1.96
N MET A 8 -9.77 -6.74 -1.79
CA MET A 8 -9.81 -8.19 -2.01
C MET A 8 -9.62 -8.55 -3.49
N ALA A 9 -10.22 -7.78 -4.42
CA ALA A 9 -10.00 -7.96 -5.85
C ALA A 9 -8.52 -7.69 -6.22
N PHE A 10 -7.95 -6.60 -5.70
CA PHE A 10 -6.55 -6.28 -5.90
C PHE A 10 -5.61 -7.38 -5.39
N ALA A 11 -5.88 -7.95 -4.21
CA ALA A 11 -5.07 -9.02 -3.62
C ALA A 11 -5.16 -10.35 -4.40
N ALA A 12 -6.26 -10.61 -5.12
CA ALA A 12 -6.37 -11.78 -5.99
C ALA A 12 -5.40 -11.71 -7.19
N GLU A 13 -5.14 -10.49 -7.69
CA GLU A 13 -4.18 -10.23 -8.77
C GLU A 13 -2.76 -9.97 -8.25
N ASN A 14 -2.64 -9.38 -7.06
CA ASN A 14 -1.39 -8.97 -6.43
C ASN A 14 -1.31 -9.54 -5.00
N PRO A 15 -0.99 -10.84 -4.85
CA PRO A 15 -1.03 -11.51 -3.55
C PRO A 15 0.09 -11.08 -2.59
N ILE A 16 1.15 -10.46 -3.11
CA ILE A 16 2.34 -10.08 -2.35
C ILE A 16 2.58 -8.57 -2.50
N TRP A 17 2.81 -7.90 -1.37
CA TRP A 17 3.24 -6.51 -1.35
C TRP A 17 4.75 -6.42 -1.61
N THR A 18 5.12 -6.01 -2.82
CA THR A 18 6.49 -5.65 -3.17
C THR A 18 6.79 -4.20 -2.82
N GLU A 19 8.07 -3.83 -2.68
CA GLU A 19 8.48 -2.45 -2.36
C GLU A 19 7.96 -1.44 -3.40
N SER A 20 8.00 -1.78 -4.69
CA SER A 20 7.48 -0.91 -5.76
C SER A 20 5.96 -0.73 -5.70
N LEU A 21 5.22 -1.78 -5.37
CA LEU A 21 3.78 -1.73 -5.22
C LEU A 21 3.39 -0.93 -3.97
N LEU A 22 4.15 -1.09 -2.89
CA LEU A 22 3.98 -0.32 -1.68
C LEU A 22 4.27 1.17 -1.92
N ASP A 23 5.30 1.50 -2.69
CA ASP A 23 5.62 2.89 -3.05
C ASP A 23 4.47 3.54 -3.83
N ALA A 24 3.97 2.86 -4.86
CA ALA A 24 2.82 3.33 -5.65
C ALA A 24 1.56 3.50 -4.79
N TYR A 25 1.31 2.54 -3.88
CA TYR A 25 0.17 2.59 -2.98
C TYR A 25 0.29 3.74 -1.97
N LEU A 26 1.47 3.94 -1.39
CA LEU A 26 1.73 5.04 -0.48
C LEU A 26 1.69 6.39 -1.19
N LEU A 27 2.03 6.47 -2.48
CA LEU A 27 1.91 7.71 -3.27
C LEU A 27 0.45 8.12 -3.46
N ASN A 28 -0.42 7.17 -3.84
CA ASN A 28 -1.86 7.40 -3.99
C ASN A 28 -2.66 6.09 -3.86
N PRO A 29 -3.22 5.79 -2.69
CA PRO A 29 -3.96 4.54 -2.46
C PRO A 29 -5.18 4.38 -3.37
N ARG A 30 -5.84 5.50 -3.73
CA ARG A 30 -7.07 5.48 -4.52
C ARG A 30 -6.84 5.16 -5.99
N SER A 31 -5.66 5.47 -6.53
CA SER A 31 -5.31 5.10 -7.90
C SER A 31 -4.92 3.64 -8.02
N VAL A 32 -4.34 3.06 -6.96
CA VAL A 32 -3.92 1.64 -6.95
C VAL A 32 -5.09 0.73 -6.63
N ILE A 33 -5.93 1.08 -5.64
CA ILE A 33 -7.05 0.24 -5.20
C ILE A 33 -8.37 0.99 -5.38
N LYS A 34 -9.02 0.76 -6.53
CA LYS A 34 -10.34 1.32 -6.82
C LYS A 34 -11.39 0.74 -5.86
N GLY A 35 -12.15 1.61 -5.18
CA GLY A 35 -13.13 1.18 -4.18
C GLY A 35 -12.49 0.68 -2.87
N GLY A 36 -11.22 1.00 -2.64
CA GLY A 36 -10.56 0.81 -1.36
C GLY A 36 -11.19 1.66 -0.25
N ARG A 37 -11.13 1.18 1.00
CA ARG A 37 -11.62 1.93 2.18
C ARG A 37 -10.58 2.87 2.80
N MET A 38 -9.37 2.92 2.25
CA MET A 38 -8.32 3.80 2.76
C MET A 38 -8.61 5.25 2.40
N ALA A 39 -8.86 6.09 3.41
CA ALA A 39 -9.14 7.52 3.25
C ALA A 39 -7.88 8.39 3.14
N PHE A 40 -6.70 7.79 3.22
CA PHE A 40 -5.41 8.46 3.14
C PHE A 40 -5.15 9.03 1.73
N ALA A 41 -4.64 10.27 1.66
CA ALA A 41 -4.37 10.95 0.40
C ALA A 41 -3.06 10.50 -0.27
N GLY A 42 -2.14 9.91 0.48
CA GLY A 42 -0.81 9.51 0.01
C GLY A 42 0.33 10.41 0.51
N LEU A 43 1.55 9.92 0.34
CA LEU A 43 2.83 10.56 0.68
C LEU A 43 3.50 11.04 -0.61
N ARG A 44 3.47 12.36 -0.84
CA ARG A 44 4.04 12.95 -2.06
C ARG A 44 5.57 12.89 -2.09
N LYS A 45 6.21 13.06 -0.94
CA LYS A 45 7.68 13.04 -0.81
C LYS A 45 8.17 11.60 -0.91
N GLU A 46 9.00 11.33 -1.90
CA GLU A 46 9.61 10.02 -2.13
C GLU A 46 10.41 9.54 -0.92
N LYS A 47 11.22 10.43 -0.33
CA LYS A 47 11.98 10.12 0.89
C LYS A 47 11.08 9.59 2.03
N ASP A 48 9.92 10.20 2.23
CA ASP A 48 9.01 9.78 3.31
C ASP A 48 8.41 8.40 3.01
N ARG A 49 8.09 8.11 1.74
CA ARG A 49 7.63 6.77 1.33
C ARG A 49 8.70 5.71 1.58
N HIS A 50 9.92 5.96 1.14
CA HIS A 50 11.03 5.04 1.31
C HIS A 50 11.35 4.79 2.79
N ASN A 51 11.29 5.83 3.63
CA ASN A 51 11.46 5.67 5.07
C ASN A 51 10.37 4.78 5.69
N VAL A 52 9.11 4.96 5.29
CA VAL A 52 8.00 4.11 5.76
C VAL A 52 8.18 2.67 5.27
N ILE A 53 8.56 2.47 4.00
CA ILE A 53 8.82 1.13 3.44
C ILE A 53 9.97 0.45 4.21
N ALA A 54 11.06 1.16 4.49
CA ALA A 54 12.18 0.63 5.26
C ALA A 54 11.76 0.23 6.68
N TYR A 55 10.99 1.10 7.36
CA TYR A 55 10.45 0.79 8.69
C TYR A 55 9.54 -0.45 8.67
N LEU A 56 8.64 -0.55 7.69
CA LEU A 56 7.73 -1.70 7.57
C LEU A 56 8.49 -3.00 7.28
N LYS A 57 9.56 -2.93 6.48
CA LYS A 57 10.43 -4.08 6.17
C LYS A 57 11.15 -4.58 7.42
N GLU A 58 11.66 -3.67 8.24
CA GLU A 58 12.28 -4.02 9.53
C GLU A 58 11.23 -4.59 10.51
N ALA A 59 10.07 -3.96 10.62
CA ALA A 59 9.02 -4.35 11.55
C ALA A 59 8.27 -5.65 11.16
N SER A 60 8.37 -6.11 9.91
CA SER A 60 7.74 -7.33 9.42
C SER A 60 8.72 -8.49 9.24
N ALA A 61 10.01 -8.27 9.53
CA ALA A 61 11.04 -9.30 9.51
C ALA A 61 10.99 -10.10 10.83
N GLU A 62 9.97 -10.95 10.99
CA GLU A 62 9.88 -11.96 12.05
C GLU A 62 9.30 -13.27 11.50
#